data_AF-S0G0A3-F1
#
_entry.id   AF-S0G0A3-F1
#
_cell.length_a   1.000
_cell.length_b   1.000
_cell.length_c   1.000
_cell.angle_alpha   90.00
_cell.angle_beta   90.00
_cell.angle_gamma   90.00
#
_symmetry.space_group_name_H-M   'P 1'
#
loop_
_entity.id
_entity.type
_entity.pdbx_description
1 polymer ?
#
loop_
_entity_poly.entity_id
_entity_poly.type
_entity_poly.pdbx_seq_one_letter_code
_entity_poly.pdbx_strand_id
1 'polypeptide(L)'
;MGRCDSFVVETDVHFPTDINLLFDAVRKMIQIAAIISQGIGTSMWRQSAYNIKKFKRLYRIVQRLKHSTSKDEKKKAKKARQIMDAHKAYIELAEKYILKAKSTIEMMESSDIINAVRAQELQTYINFALWQIDLIKRRVLQDEKIPHRDKIFSIFEPHTEWISKGKAGVPQELGLRVCILEDQYGFILHHRVMEKETDDKVAVAMVRSAQNKVSGLKGCSFDKGFYTPGNKMDLKKTLNILVLPKKRQMQQG
;
A
#
# COMPACT_ATOMS: atom_id res chain seq x y z
N MET A 1 -21.71 -25.13 -15.85
CA MET A 1 -20.45 -25.35 -15.11
C MET A 1 -19.91 -23.98 -14.75
N GLY A 2 -19.55 -23.73 -13.50
CA GLY A 2 -19.03 -22.44 -13.09
C GLY A 2 -17.55 -22.27 -13.41
N ARG A 3 -17.11 -21.03 -13.57
CA ARG A 3 -15.70 -20.65 -13.71
C ARG A 3 -15.31 -19.75 -12.56
N CYS A 4 -14.28 -20.11 -11.81
CA CYS A 4 -13.75 -19.32 -10.71
C CYS A 4 -12.34 -18.82 -11.09
N ASP A 5 -12.21 -17.50 -11.19
CA ASP A 5 -10.99 -16.84 -11.60
C ASP A 5 -10.71 -15.64 -10.68
N SER A 6 -9.48 -15.15 -10.68
CA SER A 6 -9.14 -13.93 -9.96
C SER A 6 -8.27 -13.01 -10.81
N PHE A 7 -8.41 -11.71 -10.60
CA PHE A 7 -7.59 -10.67 -11.23
C PHE A 7 -7.22 -9.61 -10.19
N VAL A 8 -6.36 -8.67 -10.55
CA VAL A 8 -6.08 -7.51 -9.70
C VAL A 8 -6.96 -6.37 -10.18
N VAL A 9 -7.65 -5.73 -9.25
CA VAL A 9 -8.28 -4.43 -9.47
C VAL A 9 -7.28 -3.40 -9.01
N GLU A 10 -6.80 -2.59 -9.95
CA GLU A 10 -5.81 -1.54 -9.67
C GLU A 10 -6.41 -0.47 -8.76
N THR A 11 -5.62 -0.05 -7.79
CA THR A 11 -5.91 1.12 -6.94
C THR A 11 -5.36 2.38 -7.59
N ASP A 12 -5.96 3.54 -7.35
CA ASP A 12 -5.54 4.81 -7.95
C ASP A 12 -4.30 5.37 -7.22
N VAL A 13 -3.16 4.73 -7.49
CA VAL A 13 -1.90 5.01 -6.80
C VAL A 13 -0.79 5.30 -7.80
N HIS A 14 0.05 6.27 -7.43
CA HIS A 14 1.33 6.45 -8.09
C HIS A 14 2.35 5.45 -7.54
N PHE A 15 3.41 5.16 -8.31
CA PHE A 15 4.44 4.23 -7.86
C PHE A 15 5.04 4.66 -6.50
N PRO A 16 4.94 3.81 -5.45
CA PRO A 16 5.29 4.21 -4.10
C PRO A 16 6.79 4.17 -3.87
N THR A 17 7.30 5.24 -3.26
CA THR A 17 8.66 5.33 -2.72
C THR A 17 8.58 5.94 -1.34
N ASP A 18 9.45 5.55 -0.41
CA ASP A 18 9.33 6.04 0.97
C ASP A 18 9.44 7.58 1.04
N ILE A 19 10.20 8.18 0.11
CA ILE A 19 10.33 9.63 -0.04
C ILE A 19 9.07 10.33 -0.59
N ASN A 20 8.29 9.71 -1.49
CA ASN A 20 7.06 10.33 -1.99
C ASN A 20 5.90 10.14 -1.00
N LEU A 21 5.83 8.98 -0.34
CA LEU A 21 4.86 8.72 0.71
C LEU A 21 5.08 9.65 1.90
N LEU A 22 6.34 9.94 2.27
CA LEU A 22 6.65 10.97 3.27
C LEU A 22 6.19 12.37 2.81
N PHE A 23 6.38 12.71 1.54
CA PHE A 23 5.89 13.97 0.98
C PHE A 23 4.37 14.09 1.10
N ASP A 24 3.63 13.06 0.70
CA ASP A 24 2.18 13.07 0.78
C ASP A 24 1.65 13.10 2.21
N ALA A 25 2.27 12.34 3.11
CA ALA A 25 1.90 12.32 4.53
C ALA A 25 2.09 13.71 5.17
N VAL A 26 3.27 14.32 5.00
CA VAL A 26 3.55 15.65 5.55
C VAL A 26 2.68 16.72 4.90
N ARG A 27 2.44 16.66 3.59
CA ARG A 27 1.55 17.61 2.90
C ARG A 27 0.15 17.57 3.49
N LYS A 28 -0.45 16.39 3.63
CA LYS A 28 -1.81 16.23 4.16
C LYS A 28 -1.88 16.56 5.65
N MET A 29 -0.88 16.15 6.43
CA MET A 29 -0.72 16.56 7.83
C MET A 29 -0.73 18.10 7.97
N ILE A 30 0.06 18.83 7.18
CA ILE A 30 0.09 20.30 7.23
C ILE A 30 -1.26 20.91 6.84
N GLN A 31 -1.95 20.35 5.85
CA GLN A 31 -3.27 20.84 5.41
C GLN A 31 -4.31 20.69 6.52
N ILE A 32 -4.38 19.52 7.16
CA ILE A 32 -5.33 19.25 8.25
C ILE A 32 -4.99 20.10 9.48
N ALA A 33 -3.71 20.16 9.87
CA ALA A 33 -3.27 20.98 10.99
C ALA A 33 -3.58 22.47 10.77
N ALA A 34 -3.52 22.96 9.53
CA ALA A 34 -3.91 24.32 9.20
C ALA A 34 -5.43 24.58 9.38
N ILE A 35 -6.27 23.61 8.99
CA ILE A 35 -7.72 23.70 9.18
C ILE A 35 -8.05 23.72 10.68
N ILE A 36 -7.45 22.82 11.46
CA ILE A 36 -7.65 22.76 12.92
C ILE A 36 -7.19 24.08 13.56
N SER A 37 -5.99 24.56 13.22
CA SER A 37 -5.43 25.82 13.69
C SER A 37 -6.36 27.00 13.46
N GLN A 38 -6.97 27.08 12.27
CA GLN A 38 -7.94 28.12 11.97
C GLN A 38 -9.22 27.96 12.80
N GLY A 39 -9.71 26.73 12.98
CA GLY A 39 -10.90 26.42 13.77
C GLY A 39 -10.77 26.80 15.25
N ILE A 40 -9.58 26.65 15.84
CA ILE A 40 -9.30 27.02 17.24
C ILE A 40 -8.75 28.46 17.38
N GLY A 41 -8.78 29.27 16.32
CA GLY A 41 -8.39 30.68 16.37
C GLY A 41 -6.88 30.95 16.49
N THR A 42 -6.02 29.98 16.19
CA THR A 42 -4.56 30.14 16.24
C THR A 42 -3.92 30.34 14.87
N SER A 43 -2.86 31.15 14.83
CA SER A 43 -2.10 31.48 13.62
C SER A 43 -0.88 30.56 13.37
N MET A 44 -0.74 29.48 14.15
CA MET A 44 0.39 28.53 14.05
C MET A 44 0.70 28.13 12.61
N TRP A 45 -0.32 27.83 11.81
CA TRP A 45 -0.16 27.33 10.45
C TRP A 45 -0.45 28.37 9.35
N ARG A 46 -0.38 29.68 9.68
CA ARG A 46 -0.59 30.77 8.69
C ARG A 46 0.30 30.68 7.44
N GLN A 47 1.47 30.03 7.55
CA GLN A 47 2.42 29.80 6.46
C GLN A 47 2.38 28.36 5.90
N SER A 48 1.27 27.63 6.05
CA SER A 48 1.11 26.24 5.60
C SER A 48 1.51 26.05 4.12
N ALA A 49 1.05 26.92 3.23
CA ALA A 49 1.39 26.88 1.81
C ALA A 49 2.89 27.04 1.55
N TYR A 50 3.56 27.94 2.27
CA TYR A 50 5.02 28.12 2.20
C TYR A 50 5.75 26.87 2.72
N ASN A 51 5.29 26.30 3.84
CA ASN A 51 5.86 25.10 4.43
C ASN A 51 5.79 23.89 3.47
N ILE A 52 4.64 23.67 2.84
CA ILE A 52 4.48 22.61 1.82
C ILE A 52 5.43 22.85 0.64
N LYS A 53 5.53 24.08 0.13
CA LYS A 53 6.48 24.41 -0.96
C LYS A 53 7.93 24.20 -0.54
N LYS A 54 8.30 24.57 0.70
CA LYS A 54 9.64 24.33 1.26
C LYS A 54 9.94 22.83 1.33
N PHE A 55 9.01 22.02 1.83
CA PHE A 55 9.17 20.57 1.91
C PHE A 55 9.26 19.92 0.52
N LYS A 56 8.42 20.35 -0.42
CA LYS A 56 8.43 19.89 -1.82
C LYS A 56 9.79 20.13 -2.48
N ARG A 57 10.46 21.25 -2.19
CA ARG A 57 11.81 21.54 -2.71
C ARG A 57 12.85 20.50 -2.23
N LEU A 58 12.83 20.14 -0.95
CA LEU A 58 13.72 19.09 -0.42
C LEU A 58 13.41 17.72 -1.03
N TYR A 59 12.12 17.37 -1.14
CA TYR A 59 11.69 16.16 -1.83
C TYR A 59 12.24 16.09 -3.27
N ARG A 60 12.14 17.18 -4.05
CA ARG A 60 12.68 17.25 -5.42
C ARG A 60 14.19 17.16 -5.49
N ILE A 61 14.92 17.56 -4.45
CA ILE A 61 16.38 17.36 -4.37
C ILE A 61 16.66 15.88 -4.18
N VAL A 62 16.05 15.26 -3.17
CA VAL A 62 16.22 13.85 -2.83
C VAL A 62 15.85 12.94 -4.01
N GLN A 63 14.71 13.19 -4.65
CA GLN A 63 14.22 12.43 -5.81
C GLN A 63 15.21 12.40 -6.99
N ARG A 64 15.96 13.49 -7.20
CA ARG A 64 16.90 13.63 -8.33
C ARG A 64 18.30 13.10 -8.03
N LEU A 65 18.63 12.87 -6.76
CA LEU A 65 19.94 12.35 -6.39
C LEU A 65 20.05 10.86 -6.75
N LYS A 66 21.15 10.52 -7.42
CA LYS A 66 21.49 9.16 -7.83
C LYS A 66 22.91 8.84 -7.34
N HIS A 67 23.15 7.56 -7.03
CA HIS A 67 24.50 7.07 -6.73
C HIS A 67 25.43 7.30 -7.91
N SER A 68 26.72 7.50 -7.62
CA SER A 68 27.73 7.65 -8.67
C SER A 68 28.04 6.30 -9.30
N THR A 69 28.14 6.27 -10.63
CA THR A 69 28.61 5.12 -11.42
C THR A 69 30.11 5.20 -11.72
N SER A 70 30.82 6.21 -11.21
CA SER A 70 32.26 6.39 -11.43
C SER A 70 33.06 5.25 -10.79
N LYS A 71 34.21 4.88 -11.38
CA LYS A 71 35.17 3.95 -10.76
C LYS A 71 36.02 4.59 -9.65
N ASP A 72 36.00 5.91 -9.53
CA ASP A 72 36.76 6.66 -8.52
C ASP A 72 36.05 6.63 -7.16
N GLU A 73 36.68 5.99 -6.17
CA GLU A 73 36.15 5.84 -4.82
C GLU A 73 35.92 7.18 -4.10
N LYS A 74 36.74 8.21 -4.35
CA LYS A 74 36.53 9.53 -3.75
C LYS A 74 35.25 10.19 -4.28
N LYS A 75 34.98 10.03 -5.59
CA LYS A 75 33.74 10.52 -6.21
C LYS A 75 32.51 9.77 -5.71
N LYS A 76 32.60 8.44 -5.55
CA LYS A 76 31.52 7.64 -4.94
C LYS A 76 31.22 8.08 -3.52
N ALA A 77 32.24 8.17 -2.66
CA ALA A 77 32.09 8.57 -1.26
C ALA A 77 31.50 9.98 -1.12
N LYS A 78 31.98 10.94 -1.92
CA LYS A 78 31.42 12.31 -1.95
C LYS A 78 29.94 12.29 -2.34
N LYS A 79 29.55 11.49 -3.34
CA LYS A 79 28.17 11.40 -3.79
C LYS A 79 27.27 10.73 -2.75
N ALA A 80 27.75 9.67 -2.10
CA ALA A 80 27.05 9.00 -1.00
C ALA A 80 26.77 9.97 0.16
N ARG A 81 27.78 10.76 0.57
CA ARG A 81 27.60 11.79 1.60
C ARG A 81 26.55 12.84 1.20
N GLN A 82 26.58 13.34 -0.03
CA GLN A 82 25.54 14.26 -0.53
C GLN A 82 24.13 13.66 -0.48
N ILE A 83 23.98 12.38 -0.79
CA ILE A 83 22.70 11.66 -0.70
C ILE A 83 22.24 11.62 0.75
N MET A 84 23.12 11.20 1.68
CA MET A 84 22.79 11.13 3.10
C MET A 84 22.39 12.50 3.65
N ASP A 85 23.16 13.56 3.36
CA ASP A 85 22.90 14.91 3.87
C ASP A 85 21.57 15.47 3.36
N ALA A 86 21.24 15.22 2.09
CA ALA A 86 19.96 15.63 1.53
C ALA A 86 18.77 14.90 2.18
N HIS A 87 18.90 13.60 2.46
CA HIS A 87 17.86 12.84 3.17
C HIS A 87 17.74 13.28 4.62
N LYS A 88 18.84 13.57 5.31
CA LYS A 88 18.82 14.12 6.69
C LYS A 88 18.07 15.44 6.73
N ALA A 89 18.41 16.40 5.86
CA ALA A 89 17.70 17.67 5.79
C ALA A 89 16.20 17.51 5.50
N TYR A 90 15.84 16.54 4.65
CA TYR A 90 14.46 16.20 4.34
C TYR A 90 13.72 15.63 5.57
N ILE A 91 14.32 14.66 6.27
CA ILE A 91 13.79 14.06 7.49
C ILE A 91 13.65 15.10 8.61
N GLU A 92 14.68 15.88 8.88
CA GLU A 92 14.69 16.87 9.96
C GLU A 92 13.57 17.91 9.78
N LEU A 93 13.30 18.32 8.54
CA LEU A 93 12.19 19.24 8.27
C LEU A 93 10.83 18.56 8.46
N ALA A 94 10.69 17.28 8.12
CA ALA A 94 9.48 16.51 8.39
C ALA A 94 9.22 16.39 9.90
N GLU A 95 10.25 16.03 10.67
CA GLU A 95 10.18 15.91 12.14
C GLU A 95 9.76 17.24 12.80
N LYS A 96 10.31 18.37 12.34
CA LYS A 96 9.87 19.70 12.80
C LYS A 96 8.38 19.95 12.55
N TYR A 97 7.86 19.56 11.39
CA TYR A 97 6.44 19.70 11.09
C TYR A 97 5.56 18.72 11.87
N ILE A 98 6.05 17.51 12.15
CA ILE A 98 5.37 16.52 13.01
C ILE A 98 5.22 17.06 14.43
N LEU A 99 6.31 17.56 15.03
CA LEU A 99 6.26 18.16 16.38
C LEU A 99 5.23 19.28 16.45
N LYS A 100 5.26 20.18 15.47
CA LYS A 100 4.29 21.28 15.38
C LYS A 100 2.85 20.79 15.22
N ALA A 101 2.62 19.73 14.47
CA ALA A 101 1.30 19.14 14.27
C ALA A 101 0.78 18.48 15.56
N LYS A 102 1.65 17.78 16.31
CA LYS A 102 1.32 17.25 17.64
C LYS A 102 0.91 18.35 18.61
N SER A 103 1.66 19.45 18.67
CA SER A 103 1.27 20.61 19.48
C SER A 103 -0.06 21.25 19.05
N THR A 104 -0.43 21.12 17.77
CA THR A 104 -1.75 21.58 17.30
C THR A 104 -2.88 20.71 17.86
N ILE A 105 -2.66 19.40 17.99
CA ILE A 105 -3.62 18.49 18.64
C ILE A 105 -3.73 18.80 20.13
N GLU A 106 -2.60 19.05 20.81
CA GLU A 106 -2.56 19.37 22.25
C GLU A 106 -3.29 20.67 22.61
N MET A 107 -3.36 21.64 21.69
CA MET A 107 -4.08 22.91 21.89
C MET A 107 -5.60 22.80 21.70
N MET A 108 -6.11 21.65 21.30
CA MET A 108 -7.54 21.46 21.04
C MET A 108 -8.31 21.24 22.34
N GLU A 109 -9.42 21.93 22.50
CA GLU A 109 -10.40 21.62 23.55
C GLU A 109 -11.23 20.38 23.16
N SER A 110 -11.57 19.56 24.15
CA SER A 110 -12.16 18.23 23.95
C SER A 110 -13.64 18.21 23.53
N SER A 111 -14.30 19.37 23.41
CA SER A 111 -15.77 19.47 23.27
C SER A 111 -16.26 19.55 21.82
N ASP A 112 -15.39 19.79 20.83
CA ASP A 112 -15.79 19.89 19.41
C ASP A 112 -15.55 18.57 18.66
N ILE A 113 -16.65 17.88 18.34
CA ILE A 113 -16.67 16.60 17.63
C ILE A 113 -16.00 16.69 16.24
N ILE A 114 -16.21 17.79 15.50
CA ILE A 114 -15.65 17.94 14.15
C ILE A 114 -14.12 18.03 14.24
N ASN A 115 -13.65 18.82 15.20
CA ASN A 115 -12.22 18.96 15.45
C ASN A 115 -11.62 17.66 16.01
N ALA A 116 -12.34 16.90 16.83
CA ALA A 116 -11.90 15.57 17.28
C ALA A 116 -11.68 14.59 16.11
N VAL A 117 -12.60 14.53 15.13
CA VAL A 117 -12.43 13.70 13.92
C VAL A 117 -11.21 14.13 13.12
N ARG A 118 -11.01 15.45 12.94
CA ARG A 118 -9.83 15.99 12.25
C ARG A 118 -8.53 15.69 13.01
N ALA A 119 -8.55 15.67 14.34
CA ALA A 119 -7.39 15.31 15.14
C ALA A 119 -7.00 13.84 14.94
N GLN A 120 -7.98 12.94 14.86
CA GLN A 120 -7.74 11.53 14.53
C GLN A 120 -7.17 11.36 13.12
N GLU A 121 -7.70 12.10 12.14
CA GLU A 121 -7.16 12.12 10.78
C GLU A 121 -5.72 12.67 10.76
N LEU A 122 -5.46 13.78 11.47
CA LEU A 122 -4.13 14.36 11.61
C LEU A 122 -3.14 13.37 12.24
N GLN A 123 -3.55 12.68 13.31
CA GLN A 123 -2.75 11.66 13.97
C GLN A 123 -2.42 10.50 13.03
N THR A 124 -3.35 10.12 12.16
CA THR A 124 -3.13 9.09 11.13
C THR A 124 -2.01 9.50 10.17
N TYR A 125 -2.03 10.73 9.65
CA TYR A 125 -0.95 11.23 8.78
C TYR A 125 0.37 11.47 9.51
N ILE A 126 0.35 11.82 10.80
CA ILE A 126 1.55 11.84 11.65
C ILE A 126 2.17 10.44 11.71
N ASN A 127 1.37 9.40 11.95
CA ASN A 127 1.85 8.02 12.02
C ASN A 127 2.43 7.56 10.67
N PHE A 128 1.78 7.87 9.55
CA PHE A 128 2.35 7.61 8.23
C PHE A 128 3.68 8.34 8.00
N ALA A 129 3.77 9.62 8.38
CA ALA A 129 5.02 10.37 8.24
C ALA A 129 6.15 9.76 9.08
N LEU A 130 5.87 9.38 10.34
CA LEU A 130 6.83 8.71 11.21
C LEU A 130 7.29 7.37 10.64
N TRP A 131 6.36 6.57 10.12
CA TRP A 131 6.67 5.29 9.48
C TRP A 131 7.63 5.48 8.29
N GLN A 132 7.34 6.43 7.41
CA GLN A 132 8.19 6.69 6.24
C GLN A 132 9.56 7.26 6.65
N ILE A 133 9.63 8.07 7.71
CA ILE A 133 10.91 8.53 8.25
C ILE A 133 11.75 7.34 8.72
N ASP A 134 11.17 6.37 9.43
CA ASP A 134 11.87 5.16 9.87
C ASP A 134 12.43 4.37 8.67
N LEU A 135 11.60 4.10 7.67
CA LEU A 135 12.02 3.38 6.46
C LEU A 135 13.16 4.09 5.71
N ILE A 136 13.09 5.42 5.60
CA ILE A 136 14.15 6.21 4.97
C ILE A 136 15.43 6.17 5.80
N LYS A 137 15.35 6.29 7.14
CA LYS A 137 16.52 6.20 8.03
C LYS A 137 17.20 4.83 7.91
N ARG A 138 16.42 3.75 8.01
CA ARG A 138 16.91 2.37 7.86
C ARG A 138 17.60 2.16 6.51
N ARG A 139 16.96 2.60 5.41
CA ARG A 139 17.54 2.44 4.07
C ARG A 139 18.79 3.29 3.84
N VAL A 140 18.75 4.58 4.21
CA VAL A 140 19.77 5.55 3.76
C VAL A 140 20.91 5.70 4.76
N LEU A 141 20.62 5.55 6.05
CA LEU A 141 21.62 5.76 7.11
C LEU A 141 22.20 4.45 7.63
N GLN A 142 21.45 3.35 7.54
CA GLN A 142 21.85 2.04 8.05
C GLN A 142 22.10 1.01 6.92
N ASP A 143 21.90 1.39 5.66
CA ASP A 143 22.03 0.53 4.48
C ASP A 143 21.17 -0.75 4.56
N GLU A 144 20.03 -0.67 5.26
CA GLU A 144 19.17 -1.82 5.49
C GLU A 144 18.25 -2.10 4.30
N LYS A 145 18.14 -3.38 3.92
CA LYS A 145 17.13 -3.85 2.97
C LYS A 145 15.77 -4.00 3.66
N ILE A 146 14.88 -3.05 3.43
CA ILE A 146 13.52 -3.03 3.99
C ILE A 146 12.70 -4.28 3.56
N PRO A 147 12.23 -5.10 4.52
CA PRO A 147 11.31 -6.20 4.26
C PRO A 147 10.02 -5.74 3.56
N HIS A 148 9.46 -6.56 2.67
CA HIS A 148 8.24 -6.20 1.94
C HIS A 148 7.04 -5.97 2.87
N ARG A 149 6.96 -6.73 3.97
CA ARG A 149 5.89 -6.62 4.98
C ARG A 149 5.87 -5.26 5.71
N ASP A 150 6.98 -4.54 5.71
CA ASP A 150 7.11 -3.23 6.36
C ASP A 150 6.70 -2.10 5.39
N LYS A 151 6.38 -2.42 4.12
CA LYS A 151 6.07 -1.41 3.10
C LYS A 151 4.58 -1.07 3.10
N ILE A 152 4.33 0.23 3.02
CA ILE A 152 3.03 0.80 2.69
C ILE A 152 3.09 1.22 1.22
N PHE A 153 2.08 0.84 0.43
CA PHE A 153 2.04 1.16 -1.00
C PHE A 153 1.18 2.39 -1.32
N SER A 154 0.27 2.76 -0.42
CA SER A 154 -0.44 4.03 -0.49
C SER A 154 -0.89 4.43 0.91
N ILE A 155 -0.75 5.71 1.24
CA ILE A 155 -1.30 6.27 2.48
C ILE A 155 -2.76 6.69 2.32
N PHE A 156 -3.25 6.80 1.09
CA PHE A 156 -4.65 7.13 0.77
C PHE A 156 -5.49 5.88 0.55
N GLU A 157 -4.85 4.80 0.12
CA GLU A 157 -5.45 3.47 -0.05
C GLU A 157 -4.58 2.44 0.69
N PRO A 158 -4.61 2.39 2.05
CA PRO A 158 -3.72 1.51 2.82
C PRO A 158 -3.90 0.01 2.56
N HIS A 159 -5.00 -0.36 1.90
CA HIS A 159 -5.30 -1.72 1.46
C HIS A 159 -4.57 -2.09 0.16
N THR A 160 -3.98 -1.15 -0.58
CA THR A 160 -3.21 -1.45 -1.81
C THR A 160 -2.13 -2.48 -1.52
N GLU A 161 -2.09 -3.54 -2.31
CA GLU A 161 -1.05 -4.56 -2.29
C GLU A 161 -0.20 -4.53 -3.55
N TRP A 162 1.01 -5.04 -3.41
CA TRP A 162 1.93 -5.27 -4.51
C TRP A 162 1.83 -6.73 -4.97
N ILE A 163 1.12 -6.95 -6.07
CA ILE A 163 0.73 -8.29 -6.52
C ILE A 163 1.53 -8.68 -7.77
N SER A 164 2.26 -9.79 -7.70
CA SER A 164 2.85 -10.44 -8.87
C SER A 164 2.02 -11.65 -9.30
N LYS A 165 1.27 -11.54 -10.39
CA LYS A 165 0.54 -12.68 -10.99
C LYS A 165 1.28 -13.40 -12.12
N GLY A 166 2.48 -12.95 -12.49
CA GLY A 166 3.32 -13.62 -13.49
C GLY A 166 2.74 -13.61 -14.91
N LYS A 167 1.88 -12.63 -15.22
CA LYS A 167 1.40 -12.39 -16.59
C LYS A 167 2.56 -11.85 -17.43
N ALA A 168 2.64 -12.25 -18.70
CA ALA A 168 3.65 -11.73 -19.61
C ALA A 168 3.48 -10.21 -19.76
N GLY A 169 4.55 -9.44 -19.55
CA GLY A 169 4.59 -7.99 -19.73
C GLY A 169 4.22 -7.13 -18.51
N VAL A 170 3.49 -7.66 -17.51
CA VAL A 170 3.18 -6.94 -16.27
C VAL A 170 3.82 -7.67 -15.08
N PRO A 171 5.04 -7.31 -14.68
CA PRO A 171 5.72 -8.02 -13.60
C PRO A 171 4.98 -7.87 -12.26
N GLN A 172 4.37 -6.71 -12.01
CA GLN A 172 3.79 -6.30 -10.72
C GLN A 172 2.62 -5.33 -10.92
N GLU A 173 1.52 -5.56 -10.21
CA GLU A 173 0.26 -4.77 -10.22
C GLU A 173 0.05 -4.19 -8.81
N LEU A 174 -0.38 -2.92 -8.71
CA LEU A 174 -0.70 -2.25 -7.44
C LEU A 174 -2.21 -2.21 -7.28
N GLY A 175 -2.75 -2.97 -6.32
CA GLY A 175 -4.18 -3.04 -6.11
C GLY A 175 -4.60 -4.18 -5.19
N LEU A 176 -5.82 -4.65 -5.35
CA LEU A 176 -6.34 -5.81 -4.62
C LEU A 176 -6.70 -6.95 -5.55
N ARG A 177 -6.47 -8.19 -5.10
CA ARG A 177 -7.04 -9.33 -5.82
C ARG A 177 -8.55 -9.32 -5.65
N VAL A 178 -9.27 -9.61 -6.71
CA VAL A 178 -10.71 -9.90 -6.68
C VAL A 178 -10.93 -11.24 -7.34
N CYS A 179 -11.64 -12.13 -6.66
CA CYS A 179 -12.04 -13.42 -7.17
C CYS A 179 -13.52 -13.38 -7.55
N ILE A 180 -13.83 -13.85 -8.75
CA ILE A 180 -15.20 -13.92 -9.27
C ILE A 180 -15.49 -15.36 -9.66
N LEU A 181 -16.69 -15.82 -9.31
CA LEU A 181 -17.24 -17.09 -9.76
C LEU A 181 -18.46 -16.82 -10.63
N GLU A 182 -18.37 -17.20 -11.90
CA GLU A 182 -19.40 -17.00 -12.92
C GLU A 182 -20.00 -18.35 -13.34
N ASP A 183 -21.20 -18.34 -13.91
CA ASP A 183 -21.81 -19.50 -14.57
C ASP A 183 -21.42 -19.61 -16.06
N GLN A 184 -22.01 -20.57 -16.77
CA GLN A 184 -21.73 -20.76 -18.20
C GLN A 184 -22.24 -19.63 -19.11
N TYR A 185 -23.12 -18.76 -18.61
CA TYR A 185 -23.71 -17.64 -19.36
C TYR A 185 -23.04 -16.30 -19.01
N GLY A 186 -22.05 -16.30 -18.11
CA GLY A 186 -21.34 -15.10 -17.67
C GLY A 186 -22.02 -14.35 -16.52
N PHE A 187 -23.02 -14.94 -15.86
CA PHE A 187 -23.59 -14.33 -14.67
C PHE A 187 -22.70 -14.56 -13.45
N ILE A 188 -22.44 -13.48 -12.71
CA ILE A 188 -21.67 -13.54 -11.46
C ILE A 188 -22.52 -14.21 -10.38
N LEU A 189 -22.12 -15.41 -9.97
CA LEU A 189 -22.75 -16.15 -8.87
C LEU A 189 -22.22 -15.67 -7.51
N HIS A 190 -20.93 -15.33 -7.44
CA HIS A 190 -20.31 -14.77 -6.26
C HIS A 190 -19.01 -14.01 -6.59
N HIS A 191 -18.62 -13.09 -5.71
CA HIS A 191 -17.34 -12.39 -5.77
C HIS A 191 -16.75 -12.25 -4.36
N ARG A 192 -15.43 -12.07 -4.29
CA ARG A 192 -14.69 -11.77 -3.07
C ARG A 192 -13.55 -10.80 -3.35
N VAL A 193 -13.51 -9.69 -2.61
CA VAL A 193 -12.32 -8.83 -2.50
C VAL A 193 -11.34 -9.51 -1.54
N MET A 194 -10.08 -9.67 -1.96
CA MET A 194 -9.08 -10.50 -1.30
C MET A 194 -7.97 -9.61 -0.71
N GLU A 195 -8.19 -9.10 0.49
CA GLU A 195 -7.16 -8.40 1.26
C GLU A 195 -6.27 -9.41 1.99
N LYS A 196 -4.98 -9.42 1.65
CA LYS A 196 -3.92 -10.28 2.18
C LYS A 196 -4.22 -11.76 1.96
N GLU A 197 -4.98 -12.06 0.92
CA GLU A 197 -5.40 -13.40 0.54
C GLU A 197 -4.85 -13.80 -0.83
N THR A 198 -4.62 -15.10 -1.00
CA THR A 198 -4.20 -15.71 -2.26
C THR A 198 -5.27 -16.68 -2.76
N ASP A 199 -5.24 -16.97 -4.06
CA ASP A 199 -6.24 -17.81 -4.74
C ASP A 199 -6.46 -19.16 -4.02
N ASP A 200 -5.38 -19.77 -3.53
CA ASP A 200 -5.43 -21.04 -2.80
C ASP A 200 -6.18 -20.94 -1.47
N LYS A 201 -6.34 -19.76 -0.88
CA LYS A 201 -7.06 -19.59 0.39
C LYS A 201 -8.56 -19.43 0.22
N VAL A 202 -9.03 -19.04 -0.97
CA VAL A 202 -10.44 -18.66 -1.18
C VAL A 202 -11.25 -19.70 -1.96
N ALA A 203 -10.60 -20.67 -2.62
CA ALA A 203 -11.24 -21.60 -3.56
C ALA A 203 -12.49 -22.30 -2.99
N VAL A 204 -12.39 -22.90 -1.80
CA VAL A 204 -13.49 -23.63 -1.15
C VAL A 204 -14.61 -22.68 -0.72
N ALA A 205 -14.24 -21.54 -0.12
CA ALA A 205 -15.20 -20.54 0.35
C ALA A 205 -16.01 -19.95 -0.81
N MET A 206 -15.36 -19.66 -1.95
CA MET A 206 -16.02 -19.16 -3.15
C MET A 206 -17.14 -20.10 -3.64
N VAL A 207 -16.85 -21.40 -3.72
CA VAL A 207 -17.84 -22.40 -4.17
C VAL A 207 -18.98 -22.54 -3.17
N ARG A 208 -18.68 -22.63 -1.87
CA ARG A 208 -19.73 -22.74 -0.84
C ARG A 208 -20.66 -21.54 -0.86
N SER A 209 -20.12 -20.34 -0.92
CA SER A 209 -20.91 -19.11 -1.00
C SER A 209 -21.77 -19.05 -2.27
N ALA A 210 -21.25 -19.50 -3.41
CA ALA A 210 -22.02 -19.57 -4.64
C ALA A 210 -23.15 -20.63 -4.56
N GLN A 211 -22.87 -21.81 -4.01
CA GLN A 211 -23.87 -22.87 -3.81
C GLN A 211 -25.00 -22.45 -2.86
N ASN A 212 -24.68 -21.68 -1.82
CA ASN A 212 -25.67 -21.14 -0.89
C ASN A 212 -26.64 -20.14 -1.56
N LYS A 213 -26.19 -19.43 -2.60
CA LYS A 213 -27.02 -18.49 -3.35
C LYS A 213 -27.76 -19.15 -4.50
N VAL A 214 -27.13 -20.13 -5.14
CA VAL A 214 -27.62 -20.80 -6.34
C VAL A 214 -27.45 -22.31 -6.18
N SER A 215 -28.54 -23.00 -5.85
CA SER A 215 -28.60 -24.42 -5.52
C SER A 215 -28.21 -25.39 -6.66
N GLY A 216 -27.98 -24.86 -7.88
CA GLY A 216 -27.63 -25.63 -9.08
C GLY A 216 -26.13 -25.78 -9.38
N LEU A 217 -25.23 -25.13 -8.63
CA LEU A 217 -23.79 -25.18 -8.93
C LEU A 217 -23.18 -26.54 -8.54
N LYS A 218 -23.09 -27.45 -9.51
CA LYS A 218 -22.54 -28.82 -9.34
C LYS A 218 -21.18 -29.05 -9.97
N GLY A 219 -20.61 -28.05 -10.65
CA GLY A 219 -19.28 -28.18 -11.23
C GLY A 219 -18.59 -26.83 -11.39
N CYS A 220 -17.27 -26.81 -11.22
CA CYS A 220 -16.48 -25.58 -11.27
C CYS A 220 -15.07 -25.83 -11.85
N SER A 221 -14.60 -24.93 -12.71
CA SER A 221 -13.21 -24.85 -13.15
C SER A 221 -12.46 -23.72 -12.46
N PHE A 222 -11.16 -23.93 -12.27
CA PHE A 222 -10.24 -23.01 -11.62
C PHE A 222 -8.92 -22.94 -12.37
N ASP A 223 -8.23 -21.83 -12.15
CA ASP A 223 -6.82 -21.68 -12.51
C ASP A 223 -5.88 -22.42 -11.56
N LYS A 224 -4.64 -22.63 -12.00
CA LYS A 224 -3.58 -23.30 -11.21
C LYS A 224 -3.29 -22.60 -9.87
N GLY A 225 -3.57 -21.29 -9.77
CA GLY A 225 -3.39 -20.49 -8.57
C GLY A 225 -4.11 -21.06 -7.35
N PHE A 226 -5.31 -21.61 -7.58
CA PHE A 226 -6.24 -22.13 -6.56
C PHE A 226 -5.87 -23.53 -6.04
N TYR A 227 -4.89 -24.20 -6.63
CA TYR A 227 -4.58 -25.58 -6.27
C TYR A 227 -3.84 -25.70 -4.93
N THR A 228 -4.43 -26.50 -4.04
CA THR A 228 -3.76 -27.20 -2.93
C THR A 228 -4.33 -28.62 -2.83
N PRO A 229 -3.61 -29.58 -2.21
CA PRO A 229 -4.17 -30.89 -1.92
C PRO A 229 -5.48 -30.81 -1.12
N GLY A 230 -5.55 -29.92 -0.13
CA GLY A 230 -6.74 -29.66 0.67
C GLY A 230 -7.91 -29.15 -0.16
N ASN A 231 -7.71 -28.11 -0.98
CA ASN A 231 -8.77 -27.58 -1.85
C ASN A 231 -9.30 -28.65 -2.80
N LYS A 232 -8.42 -29.46 -3.40
CA LYS A 232 -8.85 -30.54 -4.30
C LYS A 232 -9.70 -31.58 -3.56
N MET A 233 -9.31 -31.95 -2.34
CA MET A 233 -10.07 -32.90 -1.52
C MET A 233 -11.44 -32.33 -1.14
N ASP A 234 -11.50 -31.10 -0.65
CA ASP A 234 -12.74 -30.51 -0.15
C ASP A 234 -13.72 -30.14 -1.26
N LEU A 235 -13.22 -29.62 -2.38
CA LEU A 235 -14.07 -29.29 -3.54
C LEU A 235 -14.68 -30.54 -4.19
N LYS A 236 -13.98 -31.68 -4.16
CA LYS A 236 -14.53 -32.95 -4.66
C LYS A 236 -15.72 -33.47 -3.84
N LYS A 237 -15.86 -33.05 -2.58
CA LYS A 237 -16.98 -33.46 -1.73
C LYS A 237 -18.28 -32.76 -2.12
N THR A 238 -18.19 -31.57 -2.74
CA THR A 238 -19.36 -30.72 -3.02
C THR A 238 -19.62 -30.51 -4.52
N LEU A 239 -18.66 -30.81 -5.39
CA LEU A 239 -18.78 -30.67 -6.85
C LEU A 239 -18.69 -32.03 -7.54
N ASN A 240 -19.63 -32.30 -8.44
CA ASN A 240 -19.64 -33.49 -9.30
C ASN A 240 -18.54 -33.39 -10.38
N ILE A 241 -18.29 -32.18 -10.89
CA ILE A 241 -17.27 -31.92 -11.92
C ILE A 241 -16.30 -30.86 -11.39
N LEU A 242 -15.05 -31.25 -11.17
CA LEU A 242 -13.98 -30.36 -10.70
C LEU A 242 -12.83 -30.32 -11.70
N VAL A 243 -12.55 -29.15 -12.26
CA VAL A 243 -11.35 -28.89 -13.04
C VAL A 243 -10.43 -27.99 -12.23
N LEU A 244 -9.40 -28.58 -11.62
CA LEU A 244 -8.42 -27.86 -10.79
C LEU A 244 -7.00 -28.36 -11.11
N PRO A 245 -6.28 -27.70 -12.02
CA PRO A 245 -4.95 -28.11 -12.45
C PRO A 245 -3.90 -27.90 -11.35
N LYS A 246 -2.95 -28.83 -11.22
CA LYS A 246 -1.84 -28.71 -10.27
C LYS A 246 -0.88 -27.58 -10.67
N LYS A 247 -0.32 -26.86 -9.69
CA LYS A 247 0.86 -26.00 -9.93
C LYS A 247 2.03 -26.90 -10.38
N ARG A 248 2.60 -26.65 -11.56
CA ARG A 248 3.88 -27.25 -11.95
C ARG A 248 4.99 -26.55 -11.15
N GLN A 249 5.93 -27.31 -10.58
CA GLN A 249 7.17 -26.73 -10.06
C GLN A 249 7.91 -26.09 -11.24
N MET A 250 8.24 -24.79 -11.16
CA MET A 250 9.23 -24.24 -12.08
C MET A 250 10.56 -24.90 -11.73
N GLN A 251 11.13 -25.69 -12.64
CA GLN A 251 12.54 -26.04 -12.57
C GLN A 251 13.31 -24.72 -12.74
N GLN A 252 14.04 -24.32 -11.69
CA GLN A 252 14.99 -23.22 -11.81
C GLN A 252 16.12 -23.72 -12.72
N GLY A 253 16.23 -23.12 -13.90
CA GLY A 253 17.41 -23.21 -14.77
C GLY A 253 18.24 -21.95 -14.61
#